data_AF-A0AAV4HTS8-F1
#
_entry.id   AF-A0AAV4HTS8-F1
#
_cell.length_a   1.000
_cell.length_b   1.000
_cell.length_c   1.000
_cell.angle_alpha   90.00
_cell.angle_beta   90.00
_cell.angle_gamma   90.00
#
_symmetry.space_group_name_H-M   'P 1'
#
loop_
_entity.id
_entity.type
_entity.pdbx_description
1 polymer ?
#
loop_
_entity_poly.entity_id
_entity_poly.type
_entity_poly.pdbx_seq_one_letter_code
_entity_poly.pdbx_strand_id
1 'polypeptide(L)'
;TFIPRLVPLINRLHFSVFGNLVAEKTDRSDLIFNFDCLFKQYVMEWAIPREKTGAVLFELKEWIERTRFPAHLPVEVRFVKGDNNYLSPCYQRDSCYINIIMYRPFNKLVHHESYWTAYQNIMAKHGGRPHWAKDHKFSGAEFQSLYPKWKEFCQAREKLDPNGMFLNTNLERVFGMKPSNSYIV
;
A
#
# COMPACT_ATOMS: atom_id res chain seq x y z
N THR A 1 5.45 19.61 3.82
CA THR A 1 4.95 20.92 4.28
C THR A 1 6.10 21.72 4.86
N PHE A 2 6.26 23.00 4.50
CA PHE A 2 7.31 23.86 5.07
C PHE A 2 7.10 24.14 6.57
N ILE A 3 5.85 24.09 7.05
CA ILE A 3 5.48 24.21 8.47
C ILE A 3 4.53 23.06 8.85
N PRO A 4 5.04 21.88 9.26
CA PRO A 4 4.22 20.70 9.56
C PRO A 4 3.12 20.92 10.61
N ARG A 5 3.34 21.84 11.56
CA ARG A 5 2.37 22.19 12.61
C ARG A 5 1.04 22.76 12.07
N LEU A 6 1.03 23.28 10.84
CA LEU A 6 -0.18 23.82 10.21
C LEU A 6 -1.05 22.75 9.54
N VAL A 7 -0.56 21.52 9.36
CA VAL A 7 -1.28 20.45 8.67
C VAL A 7 -2.70 20.22 9.24
N PRO A 8 -2.91 20.13 10.58
CA PRO A 8 -4.26 19.93 11.11
C PRO A 8 -5.22 21.07 10.79
N LEU A 9 -4.73 22.32 10.81
CA LEU A 9 -5.53 23.49 10.48
C LEU A 9 -5.90 23.49 9.00
N ILE A 10 -4.93 23.27 8.12
CA ILE A 10 -5.13 23.22 6.66
C ILE A 10 -6.15 22.13 6.31
N ASN A 11 -5.99 20.93 6.87
CA ASN A 11 -6.90 19.82 6.60
C ASN A 11 -8.33 20.14 7.08
N ARG A 12 -8.49 20.69 8.28
CA ARG A 12 -9.82 21.08 8.80
C ARG A 12 -10.49 22.13 7.92
N LEU A 13 -9.74 23.15 7.49
CA LEU A 13 -10.26 24.17 6.58
C LEU A 13 -10.65 23.58 5.23
N HIS A 14 -9.78 22.74 4.63
CA HIS A 14 -10.08 22.06 3.38
C HIS A 14 -11.36 21.22 3.47
N PHE A 15 -11.49 20.37 4.49
CA PHE A 15 -12.69 19.54 4.67
C PHE A 15 -13.93 20.37 5.01
N SER A 16 -13.80 21.46 5.76
CA SER A 16 -14.93 22.36 6.05
C SER A 16 -15.47 23.05 4.79
N VAL A 17 -14.62 23.35 3.81
CA VAL A 17 -15.01 24.05 2.58
C VAL A 17 -15.47 23.08 1.51
N PHE A 18 -14.74 21.97 1.30
CA PHE A 18 -14.94 21.07 0.16
C PHE A 18 -15.54 19.70 0.53
N GLY A 19 -15.51 19.31 1.80
CA GLY A 19 -15.88 17.94 2.23
C GLY A 19 -17.36 17.59 2.05
N ASN A 20 -18.23 18.59 1.91
CA ASN A 20 -19.68 18.41 1.73
C ASN A 20 -20.14 18.65 0.29
N LEU A 21 -19.22 18.85 -0.66
CA LEU A 21 -19.59 19.00 -2.06
C LEU A 21 -19.97 17.63 -2.62
N VAL A 22 -21.27 17.33 -2.64
CA VAL A 22 -21.79 16.17 -3.37
C VAL A 22 -21.72 16.52 -4.85
N ALA A 23 -20.81 15.85 -5.56
CA ALA A 23 -20.72 15.91 -7.02
C ALA A 23 -21.20 14.58 -7.58
N GLU A 24 -22.18 14.64 -8.49
CA GLU A 24 -22.61 13.50 -9.28
C GLU A 24 -22.10 13.65 -10.71
N LYS A 25 -21.50 12.60 -11.25
CA LYS A 25 -21.06 12.54 -12.65
C LYS A 25 -21.41 11.17 -13.22
N THR A 26 -22.11 11.16 -14.35
CA THR A 26 -22.47 9.94 -15.09
C THR A 26 -21.85 10.00 -16.47
N ASP A 27 -21.08 8.97 -16.83
CA ASP A 27 -20.40 8.87 -18.12
C ASP A 27 -19.97 7.41 -18.37
N ARG A 28 -19.33 7.14 -19.51
CA ARG A 28 -18.66 5.86 -19.80
C ARG A 28 -17.58 5.56 -18.76
N SER A 29 -17.40 4.28 -18.43
CA SER A 29 -16.56 3.85 -17.31
C SER A 29 -15.12 4.41 -17.33
N ASP A 30 -14.45 4.43 -18.47
CA ASP A 30 -13.10 5.00 -18.61
C ASP A 30 -13.05 6.52 -18.41
N LEU A 31 -14.13 7.24 -18.67
CA LEU A 31 -14.22 8.70 -18.43
C LEU A 31 -14.57 9.03 -16.96
N ILE A 32 -14.97 8.01 -16.18
CA ILE A 32 -15.25 8.10 -14.75
C ILE A 32 -14.09 7.59 -13.90
N PHE A 33 -13.46 6.48 -14.29
CA PHE A 33 -12.45 5.81 -13.47
C PHE A 33 -11.01 6.27 -13.70
N ASN A 34 -10.76 7.08 -14.74
CA ASN A 34 -9.47 7.70 -14.94
C ASN A 34 -9.42 9.09 -14.31
N PHE A 35 -8.34 9.37 -13.58
CA PHE A 35 -8.07 10.70 -13.03
C PHE A 35 -6.56 10.97 -13.07
N ASP A 36 -6.21 12.24 -13.22
CA ASP A 36 -4.83 12.68 -13.22
C ASP A 36 -4.28 12.75 -11.79
N CYS A 37 -3.24 11.97 -11.51
CA CYS A 37 -2.44 12.10 -10.30
C CYS A 37 -1.50 13.30 -10.45
N LEU A 38 -1.99 14.49 -10.12
CA LEU A 38 -1.36 15.81 -10.34
C LEU A 38 0.05 15.99 -9.75
N PHE A 39 0.51 15.09 -8.87
CA PHE A 39 1.81 15.19 -8.21
C PHE A 39 2.39 13.83 -7.84
N LYS A 40 3.72 13.76 -7.69
CA LYS A 40 4.43 12.56 -7.25
C LYS A 40 4.18 12.29 -5.77
N GLN A 41 4.03 11.02 -5.42
CA GLN A 41 3.65 10.57 -4.08
C GLN A 41 4.53 9.41 -3.62
N TYR A 42 4.81 9.37 -2.32
CA TYR A 42 5.15 8.14 -1.61
C TYR A 42 3.85 7.45 -1.22
N VAL A 43 3.73 6.17 -1.53
CA VAL A 43 2.51 5.39 -1.34
C VAL A 43 2.82 4.01 -0.79
N MET A 44 2.03 3.58 0.19
CA MET A 44 2.05 2.24 0.74
C MET A 44 0.61 1.78 0.98
N GLU A 45 0.27 0.63 0.45
CA GLU A 45 -1.10 0.10 0.48
C GLU A 45 -1.08 -1.38 0.79
N TRP A 46 -2.01 -1.81 1.64
CA TRP A 46 -2.15 -3.18 2.09
C TRP A 46 -3.63 -3.58 2.08
N ALA A 47 -3.89 -4.84 1.76
CA ALA A 47 -5.21 -5.46 1.80
C ALA A 47 -5.40 -6.27 3.08
N ILE A 48 -6.38 -5.90 3.89
CA ILE A 48 -6.79 -6.60 5.12
C ILE A 48 -8.14 -7.31 4.91
N PRO A 49 -8.51 -8.28 5.76
CA PRO A 49 -9.89 -8.78 5.79
C PRO A 49 -10.89 -7.64 5.96
N ARG A 50 -11.96 -7.62 5.16
CA ARG A 50 -12.94 -6.52 5.09
C ARG A 50 -13.52 -6.14 6.46
N GLU A 51 -13.75 -7.12 7.33
CA GLU A 51 -14.31 -6.93 8.66
C GLU A 51 -13.37 -6.20 9.63
N LYS A 52 -12.07 -6.11 9.31
CA LYS A 52 -11.06 -5.42 10.13
C LYS A 52 -10.87 -3.95 9.78
N THR A 53 -11.56 -3.43 8.76
CA THR A 53 -11.39 -2.04 8.29
C THR A 53 -11.54 -1.00 9.39
N GLY A 54 -12.61 -1.06 10.18
CA GLY A 54 -12.83 -0.10 11.26
C GLY A 54 -11.71 -0.12 12.30
N ALA A 55 -11.33 -1.32 12.76
CA ALA A 55 -10.29 -1.48 13.77
C ALA A 55 -8.94 -0.91 13.30
N VAL A 56 -8.55 -1.19 12.05
CA VAL A 56 -7.30 -0.68 11.47
C VAL A 56 -7.32 0.85 11.32
N LEU A 57 -8.43 1.43 10.86
CA LEU A 57 -8.55 2.89 10.71
C LEU A 57 -8.50 3.61 12.07
N PHE A 58 -9.14 3.05 13.10
CA PHE A 58 -9.08 3.61 14.46
C PHE A 58 -7.68 3.49 15.05
N GLU A 59 -7.02 2.34 14.92
CA GLU A 59 -5.65 2.15 15.42
C GLU A 59 -4.64 3.09 14.71
N LEU A 60 -4.79 3.28 13.39
CA LEU A 60 -3.98 4.22 12.63
C LEU A 60 -4.24 5.68 13.08
N LYS A 61 -5.50 6.05 13.28
CA LYS A 61 -5.88 7.38 13.79
C LYS A 61 -5.28 7.63 15.17
N GLU A 62 -5.43 6.70 16.10
CA GLU A 62 -4.88 6.79 17.45
C GLU A 62 -3.35 6.97 17.42
N TRP A 63 -2.67 6.22 16.56
CA TRP A 63 -1.23 6.36 16.38
C TRP A 63 -0.85 7.76 15.88
N ILE A 64 -1.55 8.28 14.88
CA ILE A 64 -1.31 9.63 14.32
C ILE A 64 -1.55 10.71 15.39
N GLU A 65 -2.65 10.61 16.15
CA GLU A 65 -3.01 11.58 17.18
C GLU A 65 -2.02 11.58 18.34
N ARG A 66 -1.59 10.40 18.79
CA ARG A 66 -0.62 10.22 19.87
C ARG A 66 0.76 10.73 19.49
N THR A 67 1.22 10.44 18.27
CA THR A 67 2.56 10.83 17.80
C THR A 67 2.61 12.24 17.24
N ARG A 68 1.44 12.84 16.97
CA ARG A 68 1.30 14.12 16.24
C ARG A 68 1.99 14.08 14.88
N PHE A 69 2.07 12.91 14.24
CA PHE A 69 2.70 12.78 12.94
C PHE A 69 1.94 13.62 11.89
N PRO A 70 2.64 14.43 11.07
CA PRO A 70 2.00 15.33 10.10
C PRO A 70 1.56 14.60 8.83
N ALA A 71 0.64 13.63 8.97
CA ALA A 71 -0.05 12.97 7.86
C ALA A 71 -0.92 14.00 7.14
N HIS A 72 -0.45 14.47 5.98
CA HIS A 72 -0.99 15.64 5.28
C HIS A 72 -1.80 15.29 4.03
N LEU A 73 -1.94 14.01 3.72
CA LEU A 73 -2.80 13.50 2.65
C LEU A 73 -3.80 12.50 3.23
N PRO A 74 -4.97 12.32 2.58
CA PRO A 74 -5.99 11.40 3.04
C PRO A 74 -5.50 9.94 3.02
N VAL A 75 -6.12 9.14 3.88
CA VAL A 75 -6.06 7.67 3.80
C VAL A 75 -7.12 7.23 2.80
N GLU A 76 -6.74 6.48 1.76
CA GLU A 76 -7.70 5.95 0.79
C GLU A 76 -8.15 4.57 1.22
N VAL A 77 -9.44 4.25 0.97
CA VAL A 77 -10.06 3.00 1.39
C VAL A 77 -10.84 2.43 0.21
N ARG A 78 -10.59 1.17 -0.15
CA ARG A 78 -11.26 0.48 -1.25
C ARG A 78 -11.61 -0.96 -0.89
N PHE A 79 -12.81 -1.39 -1.23
CA PHE A 79 -13.26 -2.76 -1.01
C PHE A 79 -13.16 -3.58 -2.29
N VAL A 80 -12.67 -4.81 -2.17
CA VAL A 80 -12.51 -5.74 -3.30
C VAL A 80 -12.98 -7.13 -2.86
N LYS A 81 -13.74 -7.80 -3.74
CA LYS A 81 -14.23 -9.16 -3.52
C LYS A 81 -13.06 -10.15 -3.51
N GLY A 82 -13.18 -11.23 -2.73
CA GLY A 82 -12.21 -12.32 -2.77
C GLY A 82 -12.09 -12.99 -4.14
N ASP A 83 -10.90 -13.52 -4.43
CA ASP A 83 -10.60 -14.21 -5.69
C ASP A 83 -9.83 -15.53 -5.49
N ASN A 84 -9.48 -16.19 -6.59
CA ASN A 84 -8.76 -17.47 -6.61
C ASN A 84 -7.32 -17.36 -7.16
N ASN A 85 -6.78 -16.15 -7.28
CA ASN A 85 -5.46 -15.91 -7.86
C ASN A 85 -4.37 -16.11 -6.80
N TYR A 86 -3.39 -16.96 -7.06
CA TYR A 86 -2.44 -17.46 -6.04
C TYR A 86 -1.69 -16.36 -5.27
N LEU A 87 -1.31 -15.28 -5.95
CA LEU A 87 -0.63 -14.13 -5.35
C LEU A 87 -1.54 -12.93 -5.10
N SER A 88 -2.85 -13.04 -5.26
CA SER A 88 -3.72 -11.91 -4.96
C SER A 88 -3.74 -11.62 -3.46
N PRO A 89 -3.57 -10.36 -3.03
CA PRO A 89 -3.83 -9.97 -1.64
C PRO A 89 -5.28 -10.32 -1.20
N CYS A 90 -6.19 -10.51 -2.16
CA CYS A 90 -7.59 -10.89 -1.94
C CYS A 90 -7.86 -12.40 -2.08
N TYR A 91 -6.83 -13.24 -2.19
CA TYR A 91 -7.01 -14.69 -2.33
C TYR A 91 -7.89 -15.26 -1.21
N GLN A 92 -9.02 -15.84 -1.62
CA GLN A 92 -10.04 -16.51 -0.80
C GLN A 92 -10.64 -15.66 0.31
N ARG A 93 -10.60 -14.32 0.20
CA ARG A 93 -11.21 -13.42 1.20
C ARG A 93 -11.62 -12.07 0.63
N ASP A 94 -12.81 -11.60 1.01
CA ASP A 94 -13.20 -10.21 0.79
C ASP A 94 -12.25 -9.30 1.57
N SER A 95 -11.72 -8.28 0.90
CA SER A 95 -10.65 -7.47 1.45
C SER A 95 -10.96 -5.99 1.35
N CYS A 96 -10.32 -5.23 2.23
CA CYS A 96 -10.24 -3.79 2.16
C CYS A 96 -8.79 -3.39 1.93
N TYR A 97 -8.52 -2.69 0.83
CA TYR A 97 -7.28 -1.96 0.64
C TYR A 97 -7.35 -0.65 1.41
N ILE A 98 -6.30 -0.35 2.16
CA ILE A 98 -6.12 0.93 2.85
C ILE A 98 -4.79 1.48 2.37
N ASN A 99 -4.75 2.70 1.84
CA ASN A 99 -3.53 3.33 1.31
C ASN A 99 -3.15 4.55 2.15
N ILE A 100 -1.87 4.67 2.49
CA ILE A 100 -1.31 5.90 3.06
C ILE A 100 -0.45 6.61 2.02
N ILE A 101 -0.53 7.94 2.03
CA ILE A 101 0.11 8.78 1.03
C ILE A 101 0.90 9.89 1.72
N MET A 102 2.07 10.20 1.18
CA MET A 102 2.78 11.44 1.47
C MET A 102 3.26 12.08 0.18
N TYR A 103 3.18 13.41 0.10
CA TYR A 103 3.69 14.14 -1.06
C TYR A 103 5.20 13.88 -1.23
N ARG A 104 5.62 13.58 -2.47
CA ARG A 104 7.02 13.43 -2.87
C ARG A 104 7.47 14.66 -3.66
N PRO A 105 7.95 15.72 -2.98
CA PRO A 105 8.48 16.90 -3.65
C PRO A 105 9.72 16.56 -4.49
N PHE A 106 9.88 17.27 -5.61
CA PHE A 106 11.09 17.16 -6.42
C PHE A 106 12.34 17.58 -5.62
N ASN A 107 13.40 16.79 -5.74
CA ASN A 107 14.72 17.02 -5.16
C ASN A 107 14.75 17.24 -3.63
N LYS A 108 13.73 16.78 -2.90
CA LYS A 108 13.69 16.88 -1.43
C LYS A 108 13.30 15.55 -0.81
N LEU A 109 14.02 15.17 0.23
CA LEU A 109 13.69 14.01 1.04
C LEU A 109 12.56 14.39 2.02
N VAL A 110 11.57 13.51 2.14
CA VAL A 110 10.52 13.60 3.15
C VAL A 110 10.67 12.41 4.08
N HIS A 111 10.90 12.67 5.37
CA HIS A 111 11.02 11.62 6.38
C HIS A 111 9.64 11.00 6.66
N HIS A 112 9.40 9.81 6.11
CA HIS A 112 8.14 9.08 6.21
C HIS A 112 8.27 7.72 6.91
N GLU A 113 9.50 7.29 7.22
CA GLU A 113 9.82 5.96 7.73
C GLU A 113 9.08 5.55 9.02
N SER A 114 8.91 6.48 9.97
CA SER A 114 8.19 6.19 11.21
C SER A 114 6.70 5.91 10.94
N TYR A 115 6.10 6.63 10.00
CA TYR A 115 4.72 6.42 9.58
C TYR A 115 4.56 5.13 8.78
N TRP A 116 5.48 4.86 7.85
CA TRP A 116 5.51 3.60 7.09
C TRP A 116 5.65 2.39 7.98
N THR A 117 6.58 2.44 8.95
CA THR A 117 6.81 1.33 9.88
C THR A 117 5.61 1.10 10.78
N ALA A 118 5.01 2.17 11.33
CA ALA A 118 3.83 2.05 12.16
C ALA A 118 2.62 1.50 11.38
N TYR A 119 2.36 2.06 10.20
CA TYR A 119 1.31 1.59 9.32
C TYR A 119 1.52 0.11 8.95
N GLN A 120 2.72 -0.28 8.50
CA GLN A 120 3.03 -1.67 8.16
C GLN A 120 2.76 -2.62 9.33
N ASN A 121 3.16 -2.24 10.55
CA ASN A 121 2.94 -3.05 11.74
C ASN A 121 1.45 -3.20 12.07
N ILE A 122 0.67 -2.12 11.95
CA ILE A 122 -0.80 -2.15 12.13
C ILE A 122 -1.42 -3.08 11.08
N MET A 123 -1.09 -2.92 9.80
CA MET A 123 -1.65 -3.76 8.75
C MET A 123 -1.30 -5.23 8.94
N ALA A 124 -0.04 -5.54 9.26
CA ALA A 124 0.43 -6.90 9.50
C ALA A 124 -0.27 -7.56 10.70
N LYS A 125 -0.45 -6.82 11.81
CA LYS A 125 -1.19 -7.27 13.01
C LYS A 125 -2.62 -7.72 12.69
N HIS A 126 -3.25 -7.10 11.69
CA HIS A 126 -4.62 -7.42 11.26
C HIS A 126 -4.67 -8.38 10.05
N GLY A 127 -3.60 -9.14 9.81
CA GLY A 127 -3.54 -10.13 8.72
C GLY A 127 -3.48 -9.49 7.33
N GLY A 128 -2.93 -8.28 7.23
CA GLY A 128 -2.76 -7.55 5.98
C GLY A 128 -1.80 -8.24 5.03
N ARG A 129 -2.05 -8.10 3.73
CA ARG A 129 -1.16 -8.52 2.64
C ARG A 129 -0.74 -7.26 1.85
N PRO A 130 0.55 -7.05 1.59
CA PRO A 130 1.03 -5.86 0.89
C PRO A 130 0.53 -5.83 -0.56
N HIS A 131 0.20 -4.64 -1.07
CA HIS A 131 -0.11 -4.44 -2.48
C HIS A 131 1.19 -4.51 -3.31
N TRP A 132 1.25 -5.41 -4.28
CA TRP A 132 2.46 -5.67 -5.10
C TRP A 132 3.07 -4.45 -5.78
N ALA A 133 2.25 -3.52 -6.28
CA ALA A 133 2.72 -2.29 -6.93
C ALA A 133 3.12 -1.14 -5.98
N LYS A 134 3.12 -1.36 -4.66
CA LYS A 134 3.36 -0.33 -3.64
C LYS A 134 4.52 -0.74 -2.73
N ASP A 135 5.02 0.21 -1.96
CA ASP A 135 6.17 -0.03 -1.09
C ASP A 135 5.85 -1.00 0.05
N HIS A 136 6.83 -1.83 0.44
CA HIS A 136 6.77 -2.75 1.58
C HIS A 136 8.15 -3.32 1.92
N LYS A 137 8.38 -3.62 3.21
CA LYS A 137 9.66 -4.17 3.68
C LYS A 137 9.67 -5.70 3.81
N PHE A 138 8.50 -6.35 3.68
CA PHE A 138 8.35 -7.79 3.82
C PHE A 138 9.16 -8.57 2.77
N SER A 139 9.83 -9.64 3.20
CA SER A 139 10.69 -10.55 2.45
C SER A 139 10.06 -11.95 2.30
N GLY A 140 10.78 -12.89 1.69
CA GLY A 140 10.26 -14.21 1.38
C GLY A 140 9.66 -15.00 2.54
N ALA A 141 10.24 -14.91 3.75
CA ALA A 141 9.66 -15.60 4.90
C ALA A 141 8.28 -15.02 5.28
N GLU A 142 8.14 -13.70 5.26
CA GLU A 142 6.86 -13.05 5.55
C GLU A 142 5.83 -13.35 4.44
N PHE A 143 6.20 -13.23 3.17
CA PHE A 143 5.30 -13.55 2.06
C PHE A 143 4.85 -15.01 2.05
N GLN A 144 5.76 -15.94 2.36
CA GLN A 144 5.42 -17.36 2.48
C GLN A 144 4.32 -17.60 3.52
N SER A 145 4.35 -16.88 4.64
CA SER A 145 3.31 -16.98 5.67
C SER A 145 1.98 -16.31 5.28
N LEU A 146 2.02 -15.29 4.43
CA LEU A 146 0.85 -14.51 4.04
C LEU A 146 0.02 -15.14 2.92
N TYR A 147 0.65 -15.91 2.03
CA TYR A 147 0.04 -16.43 0.80
C TYR A 147 -0.09 -17.96 0.85
N PRO A 148 -1.33 -18.52 0.98
CA PRO A 148 -1.52 -19.98 1.09
C PRO A 148 -1.02 -20.78 -0.12
N LYS A 149 -0.98 -20.16 -1.30
CA LYS A 149 -0.52 -20.77 -2.56
C LYS A 149 0.90 -20.37 -2.96
N TRP A 150 1.68 -19.89 -1.99
CA TRP A 150 3.06 -19.43 -2.21
C TRP A 150 3.93 -20.52 -2.84
N LYS A 151 3.91 -21.73 -2.28
CA LYS A 151 4.74 -22.84 -2.75
C LYS A 151 4.39 -23.24 -4.18
N GLU A 152 3.10 -23.39 -4.47
CA GLU A 152 2.62 -23.72 -5.81
C GLU A 152 2.99 -22.63 -6.84
N PHE A 153 2.90 -21.36 -6.46
CA PHE A 153 3.34 -20.26 -7.33
C PHE A 153 4.85 -20.31 -7.58
N CYS A 154 5.68 -20.49 -6.54
CA CYS A 154 7.13 -20.58 -6.70
C CYS A 154 7.54 -21.73 -7.62
N GLN A 155 6.90 -22.90 -7.48
CA GLN A 155 7.12 -24.04 -8.36
C GLN A 155 6.76 -23.74 -9.82
N ALA A 156 5.62 -23.08 -10.05
CA ALA A 156 5.22 -22.67 -11.39
C ALA A 156 6.19 -21.65 -12.00
N ARG A 157 6.62 -20.66 -11.21
CA ARG A 157 7.62 -19.66 -11.61
C ARG A 157 8.93 -20.32 -12.02
N GLU A 158 9.46 -21.23 -11.21
CA GLU A 158 10.73 -21.94 -11.49
C GLU A 158 10.65 -22.81 -12.75
N LYS A 159 9.48 -23.38 -13.04
CA LYS A 159 9.25 -24.13 -14.27
C LYS A 159 9.18 -23.25 -15.51
N LEU A 160 8.59 -22.05 -15.40
CA LEU A 160 8.35 -21.15 -16.53
C LEU A 160 9.52 -20.19 -16.78
N ASP A 161 10.28 -19.85 -15.74
CA ASP A 161 11.45 -18.97 -15.79
C ASP A 161 12.61 -19.59 -14.98
N PRO A 162 13.21 -20.70 -15.47
CA PRO A 162 14.26 -21.42 -14.75
C PRO A 162 15.53 -20.59 -14.54
N ASN A 163 15.75 -19.58 -15.38
CA ASN A 163 16.92 -18.70 -15.31
C ASN A 163 16.65 -17.39 -14.57
N GLY A 164 15.40 -17.13 -14.14
CA GLY A 164 15.04 -15.90 -13.43
C GLY A 164 15.10 -14.62 -14.27
N MET A 165 14.92 -14.71 -15.59
CA MET A 165 15.02 -13.58 -16.52
C MET A 165 14.02 -12.46 -16.22
N PHE A 166 12.87 -12.79 -15.61
CA PHE A 166 11.82 -11.82 -15.29
C PHE A 166 11.86 -11.33 -13.83
N LEU A 167 12.92 -11.65 -13.09
CA LEU A 167 13.12 -11.14 -11.74
C LEU A 167 13.81 -9.78 -11.77
N ASN A 168 13.50 -8.98 -10.74
CA ASN A 168 14.26 -7.78 -10.39
C ASN A 168 14.62 -7.85 -8.90
N THR A 169 15.44 -6.91 -8.43
CA THR A 169 15.93 -6.88 -7.03
C THR A 169 14.80 -6.95 -5.99
N ASN A 170 13.64 -6.35 -6.30
CA ASN A 170 12.48 -6.44 -5.41
C ASN A 170 11.91 -7.87 -5.36
N LEU A 171 11.70 -8.49 -6.52
CA LEU A 171 11.17 -9.85 -6.61
C LEU A 171 12.15 -10.89 -6.07
N GLU A 172 13.46 -10.71 -6.26
CA GLU A 172 14.49 -11.57 -5.67
C GLU A 172 14.38 -11.59 -4.15
N ARG A 173 14.28 -10.41 -3.52
CA ARG A 173 14.06 -10.26 -2.08
C ARG A 173 12.75 -10.91 -1.62
N VAL A 174 11.67 -10.72 -2.39
CA VAL A 174 10.35 -11.27 -2.07
C VAL A 174 10.29 -12.78 -2.26
N PHE A 175 10.97 -13.35 -3.23
CA PHE A 175 11.04 -14.81 -3.43
C PHE A 175 12.17 -15.48 -2.65
N GLY A 176 12.92 -14.73 -1.84
CA GLY A 176 14.03 -15.27 -1.05
C GLY A 176 15.17 -15.82 -1.92
N MET A 177 15.35 -15.28 -3.12
CA MET A 177 16.45 -15.64 -4.00
C MET A 177 17.76 -15.08 -3.41
N LYS A 178 18.84 -15.85 -3.53
CA LYS A 178 20.18 -15.31 -3.26
C LYS A 178 20.48 -14.25 -4.32
N PRO A 179 21.15 -13.13 -3.99
CA PRO A 179 21.58 -12.18 -5.00
C PRO A 179 22.33 -12.93 -6.09
N SER A 180 21.90 -12.78 -7.34
CA SER A 180 22.57 -13.39 -8.46
C SER A 180 23.99 -12.81 -8.53
N ASN A 181 25.02 -13.65 -8.45
CA ASN A 181 26.42 -13.26 -8.69
C ASN A 181 26.70 -12.90 -10.17
N SER A 182 25.68 -12.58 -10.95
CA SER A 182 25.80 -12.20 -12.35
C SER A 182 26.14 -10.72 -12.47
N TYR A 183 27.46 -10.49 -12.59
CA TYR A 183 28.16 -9.38 -13.24
C TYR A 183 27.50 -7.99 -13.18
N ILE A 184 28.11 -7.14 -12.36
CA ILE A 184 28.26 -5.72 -12.66
C ILE A 184 28.90 -5.63 -14.05
N VAL A 185 28.16 -5.10 -15.02
CA VAL A 185 28.70 -4.50 -16.25
C VAL A 185 28.26 -3.05 -16.25
#